data_AF-A0A7X2MTU1-F1
#
_entry.id   AF-A0A7X2MTU1-F1
#
_cell.length_a   1.000
_cell.length_b   1.000
_cell.length_c   1.000
_cell.angle_alpha   90.00
_cell.angle_beta   90.00
_cell.angle_gamma   90.00
#
_symmetry.space_group_name_H-M   'P 1'
#
loop_
_entity.id
_entity.type
_entity.pdbx_description
1 polymer ?
#
loop_
_entity_poly.entity_id
_entity_poly.type
_entity_poly.pdbx_seq_one_letter_code
_entity_poly.pdbx_strand_id
1 'polypeptide(L)' 'MNHEPQRPDPDALLQANRESHRGQLKIYFGACAGVGKTYAMLQEAQRLRAQGLDVLIGV' A
#
# COMPACT_ATOMS: atom_id res chain seq x y z
N MET A 1 -8.61 -27.99 25.17
CA MET A 1 -7.17 -27.70 24.99
C MET A 1 -7.09 -26.34 24.32
N ASN A 2 -6.76 -25.30 25.08
CA ASN A 2 -6.70 -23.93 24.55
C ASN A 2 -5.46 -23.82 23.67
N HIS A 3 -5.64 -23.69 22.36
CA HIS A 3 -4.57 -23.24 21.47
C HIS A 3 -4.45 -21.72 21.62
N GLU A 4 -3.68 -21.28 22.62
CA GLU A 4 -3.18 -19.91 22.59
C GLU A 4 -2.21 -19.79 21.41
N PRO A 5 -2.41 -18.82 20.51
CA PRO A 5 -1.48 -18.60 19.41
C PRO A 5 -0.11 -18.24 20.00
N GLN A 6 0.90 -19.04 19.66
CA GLN A 6 2.27 -18.83 20.09
C GLN A 6 2.75 -17.45 19.61
N ARG A 7 3.13 -16.58 20.54
CA ARG A 7 3.64 -15.24 20.21
C ARG A 7 4.89 -15.39 19.33
N PRO A 8 4.93 -14.74 18.15
CA PRO A 8 6.11 -14.79 17.28
C PRO A 8 7.32 -14.11 17.92
N ASP A 9 8.50 -14.62 17.60
CA ASP A 9 9.79 -14.09 18.05
C ASP A 9 10.07 -12.69 17.43
N PRO A 10 10.36 -11.65 18.24
CA PRO A 10 10.62 -10.30 17.75
C PRO A 10 11.76 -10.21 16.72
N ASP A 11 12.82 -10.98 16.90
CA ASP A 11 13.99 -10.93 16.01
C ASP A 11 13.66 -11.51 14.63
N ALA A 12 12.84 -12.57 14.58
CA ALA A 12 12.32 -13.11 13.34
C ALA A 12 11.45 -12.10 12.56
N LEU A 13 10.64 -11.28 13.26
CA LEU A 13 9.83 -10.23 12.64
C LEU A 13 10.70 -9.11 12.04
N LEU A 14 11.76 -8.71 12.74
CA LEU A 14 12.70 -7.68 12.26
C LEU A 14 13.48 -8.15 11.03
N GLN A 15 13.88 -9.42 10.98
CA GLN A 15 14.54 -9.99 9.80
C GLN A 15 13.61 -10.02 8.58
N ALA A 16 12.35 -10.45 8.75
CA ALA A 16 11.36 -10.45 7.67
C ALA A 16 11.10 -9.04 7.09
N ASN A 17 11.23 -7.99 7.92
CA ASN A 17 11.05 -6.60 7.46
C ASN A 17 12.26 -6.05 6.69
N ARG A 18 13.48 -6.56 6.95
CA ARG A 18 14.70 -6.09 6.27
C ARG A 18 14.73 -6.41 4.79
N GLU A 19 14.05 -7.47 4.35
CA GLU A 19 14.00 -7.90 2.95
C GLU A 19 12.84 -7.24 2.17
N SER A 20 11.93 -6.55 2.86
CA SER A 20 10.80 -5.90 2.22
C SER A 20 11.26 -4.61 1.52
N HIS A 21 10.99 -4.48 0.23
CA HIS A 21 11.20 -3.21 -0.46
C HIS A 21 10.32 -2.12 0.18
N ARG A 22 10.94 -1.03 0.60
CA ARG A 22 10.20 0.11 1.17
C ARG A 22 9.23 0.66 0.12
N GLY A 23 7.95 0.71 0.47
CA GLY A 23 6.93 1.31 -0.39
C GLY A 23 7.18 2.80 -0.65
N GLN A 24 6.59 3.33 -1.72
CA GLN A 24 6.65 4.74 -2.07
C GLN A 24 5.30 5.42 -1.78
N LEU A 25 5.34 6.61 -1.15
CA LEU A 25 4.16 7.45 -0.97
C LEU A 25 4.12 8.53 -2.05
N LYS A 26 3.08 8.51 -2.89
CA LYS A 26 2.81 9.55 -3.89
C LYS A 26 1.64 10.42 -3.43
N ILE A 27 1.85 11.74 -3.32
CA ILE A 27 0.83 12.70 -2.90
C ILE A 27 0.39 13.55 -4.09
N TYR A 28 -0.92 13.60 -4.34
CA TYR A 28 -1.51 14.44 -5.39
C TYR A 28 -1.97 15.78 -4.79
N PHE A 29 -1.22 16.85 -5.05
CA PHE A 29 -1.60 18.21 -4.66
C PHE A 29 -2.58 18.84 -5.64
N GLY A 30 -3.37 19.81 -5.18
CA GLY A 30 -4.29 20.54 -6.05
C GLY A 30 -4.76 21.84 -5.41
N ALA A 31 -4.66 22.93 -6.17
CA ALA A 31 -4.86 24.30 -5.66
C ALA A 31 -6.33 24.68 -5.41
N CYS A 32 -7.30 23.90 -5.91
CA CYS A 32 -8.73 24.18 -5.76
C CYS A 32 -9.56 22.89 -5.54
N ALA A 33 -10.84 23.07 -5.21
CA ALA A 33 -11.82 21.99 -5.21
C ALA A 33 -12.13 21.54 -6.65
N GLY A 34 -12.41 20.25 -6.85
CA GLY A 34 -12.76 19.72 -8.17
C GLY A 34 -11.62 19.60 -9.19
N VAL A 35 -10.37 19.95 -8.84
CA VAL A 35 -9.19 19.87 -9.76
C VAL A 35 -8.78 18.46 -10.18
N GLY A 36 -9.53 17.43 -9.81
CA GLY A 36 -9.32 16.07 -10.32
C GLY A 36 -8.28 15.22 -9.59
N LYS A 37 -7.93 15.54 -8.33
CA LYS A 37 -6.96 14.73 -7.54
C LYS A 37 -7.36 13.25 -7.46
N THR A 38 -8.63 12.97 -7.18
CA THR A 38 -9.17 11.60 -7.15
C THR A 38 -9.12 10.95 -8.54
N TYR A 39 -9.45 11.70 -9.59
CA TYR A 39 -9.38 11.20 -10.96
C TYR A 39 -7.93 10.82 -11.34
N ALA A 40 -6.96 11.69 -11.06
CA ALA A 40 -5.54 11.42 -11.31
C ALA A 40 -5.05 10.18 -10.53
N MET A 41 -5.44 10.05 -9.25
CA MET A 41 -5.15 8.87 -8.44
C MET A 41 -5.71 7.59 -9.08
N LEU A 42 -6.96 7.60 -9.54
CA LEU A 42 -7.60 6.44 -10.16
C LEU A 42 -7.03 6.13 -11.55
N GLN A 43 -6.64 7.15 -12.32
CA GLN A 43 -5.98 6.97 -13.61
C GLN A 43 -4.63 6.26 -13.45
N GLU A 44 -3.84 6.63 -12.44
CA GLU A 44 -2.61 5.92 -12.10
C GLU A 44 -2.88 4.49 -11.65
N ALA A 45 -3.91 4.27 -10.83
CA ALA A 45 -4.32 2.92 -10.41
C ALA A 45 -4.65 2.02 -11.62
N GLN A 46 -5.37 2.55 -12.63
CA GLN A 46 -5.63 1.83 -13.88
C GLN A 46 -4.34 1.50 -14.64
N ARG A 47 -3.39 2.46 -14.70
CA ARG A 47 -2.09 2.25 -15.36
C ARG A 47 -1.27 1.15 -14.67
N LEU A 48 -1.23 1.13 -13.33
CA LEU A 48 -0.52 0.11 -12.56
C LEU A 48 -1.18 -1.26 -12.72
N ARG A 49 -2.52 -1.32 -12.69
CA ARG A 49 -3.26 -2.54 -12.95
C ARG A 49 -2.99 -3.10 -14.36
N ALA A 50 -2.89 -2.23 -15.36
CA ALA A 50 -2.54 -2.62 -16.73
C ALA A 50 -1.10 -3.18 -16.85
N GLN A 51 -0.22 -2.88 -15.89
CA GLN A 51 1.13 -3.46 -15.77
C GLN A 51 1.15 -4.79 -15.02
N GLY A 52 -0.02 -5.29 -14.60
CA GLY A 52 -0.13 -6.55 -13.84
C GLY A 52 0.16 -6.41 -12.35
N LEU A 53 0.22 -5.19 -11.82
CA LEU A 53 0.34 -4.96 -10.38
C LEU A 53 -1.02 -5.20 -9.69
N ASP A 54 -0.98 -5.79 -8.50
CA ASP A 54 -2.16 -5.88 -7.64
C ASP A 54 -2.46 -4.50 -7.02
N VAL A 55 -3.69 -4.02 -7.22
CA VAL A 55 -4.10 -2.65 -6.89
C VAL A 55 -5.36 -2.67 -6.05
N LEU A 56 -5.27 -2.13 -4.83
CA LEU A 56 -6.42 -1.85 -3.98
C LEU A 56 -6.72 -0.35 -3.94
N ILE A 57 -8.01 -0.01 -3.82
CA ILE A 57 -8.50 1.36 -3.69
C ILE A 57 -9.40 1.43 -2.43
N GLY A 58 -9.14 2.39 -1.55
CA GLY A 58 -10.04 2.79 -0.47
C GLY A 58 -10.62 4.18 -0.77
N VAL A 59 -11.92 4.36 -0.51
CA VAL A 59 -12.67 5.62 -0.73
C VAL A 59 -13.23 6.17 0.58
#